data_AF-A0A0U5BCQ8-F1
#
_entry.id   AF-A0A0U5BCQ8-F1
#
_cell.length_a   1.000
_cell.length_b   1.000
_cell.length_c   1.000
_cell.angle_alpha   90.00
_cell.angle_beta   90.00
_cell.angle_gamma   90.00
#
_symmetry.space_group_name_H-M   'P 1'
#
loop_
_entity.id
_entity.type
_entity.pdbx_description
1 polymer ?
#
loop_
_entity_poly.entity_id
_entity_poly.type
_entity_poly.pdbx_seq_one_letter_code
_entity_poly.pdbx_strand_id
1 'polypeptide(L)'
;MSIEHRDSLHSKNVDSVRRENTGEVIPGGPDEQKGISSSVFNLLFKDLVESEKIKLYMDELQHSVYAEGVTQAEFSARMSELTDRYIVKGMSRKDKASIIRYISACAKIESHVKANLCAIQQTASGDTVTEDHELVCTYHASQDMVNEWGRVYADTHHLPKEWTATPDLAWGLWHEPKSE
;
A
#
# COMPACT_ATOMS: atom_id res chain seq x y z
N MET A 1 28.00 -52.63 -28.32
CA MET A 1 27.59 -52.72 -29.74
C MET A 1 26.07 -52.60 -29.79
N SER A 2 25.61 -51.62 -30.56
CA SER A 2 24.36 -51.53 -31.35
C SER A 2 22.99 -51.91 -30.75
N ILE A 3 22.29 -50.83 -30.36
CA ILE A 3 20.91 -50.36 -30.67
C ILE A 3 20.07 -51.18 -31.68
N GLU A 4 18.74 -51.17 -31.43
CA GLU A 4 17.56 -51.09 -32.36
C GLU A 4 16.52 -52.22 -32.12
N HIS A 5 15.18 -52.07 -32.11
CA HIS A 5 14.20 -51.04 -32.51
C HIS A 5 12.83 -51.44 -31.85
N ARG A 6 12.08 -50.52 -31.19
CA ARG A 6 10.86 -49.81 -31.64
C ARG A 6 9.48 -50.49 -31.46
N ASP A 7 8.58 -49.65 -30.93
CA ASP A 7 7.14 -49.48 -31.18
C ASP A 7 6.08 -50.37 -30.48
N SER A 8 5.34 -49.74 -29.56
CA SER A 8 3.90 -49.52 -29.78
C SER A 8 3.37 -48.37 -28.92
N LEU A 9 2.62 -47.47 -29.55
CA LEU A 9 2.06 -46.22 -29.04
C LEU A 9 0.54 -46.21 -29.32
N HIS A 10 -0.21 -45.50 -28.47
CA HIS A 10 -1.63 -45.08 -28.60
C HIS A 10 -2.69 -46.17 -28.29
N SER A 11 -3.83 -45.93 -27.62
CA SER A 11 -4.63 -44.70 -27.48
C SER A 11 -5.74 -44.86 -26.41
N LYS A 12 -5.94 -43.82 -25.59
CA LYS A 12 -7.23 -43.23 -25.09
C LYS A 12 -8.28 -44.08 -24.34
N ASN A 13 -8.59 -43.67 -23.11
CA ASN A 13 -9.77 -42.85 -22.71
C ASN A 13 -9.82 -42.78 -21.16
N VAL A 14 -9.62 -41.62 -20.53
CA VAL A 14 -10.66 -40.66 -20.07
C VAL A 14 -11.78 -41.34 -19.29
N ASP A 15 -11.75 -41.26 -17.94
CA ASP A 15 -12.82 -40.64 -17.16
C ASP A 15 -12.59 -40.64 -15.63
N SER A 16 -13.12 -39.57 -15.02
CA SER A 16 -13.54 -39.43 -13.62
C SER A 16 -12.50 -39.07 -12.55
N VAL A 17 -12.22 -37.77 -12.48
CA VAL A 17 -11.82 -37.05 -11.27
C VAL A 17 -13.03 -36.94 -10.34
N ARG A 18 -12.98 -37.61 -9.19
CA ARG A 18 -13.81 -37.31 -8.02
C ARG A 18 -12.91 -37.35 -6.78
N ARG A 19 -12.29 -36.21 -6.45
CA ARG A 19 -11.66 -36.03 -5.14
C ARG A 19 -12.62 -35.23 -4.26
N GLU A 20 -13.13 -35.91 -3.25
CA GLU A 20 -13.87 -35.32 -2.15
C GLU A 20 -12.91 -34.45 -1.33
N ASN A 21 -13.28 -33.19 -1.16
CA ASN A 21 -12.56 -32.19 -0.40
C ASN A 21 -13.03 -32.30 1.06
N THR A 22 -12.45 -33.21 1.83
CA THR A 22 -12.67 -33.29 3.28
C THR A 22 -11.90 -32.15 3.95
N GLY A 23 -12.64 -31.16 4.44
CA GLY A 23 -12.12 -29.97 5.09
C GLY A 23 -11.44 -30.26 6.43
N GLU A 24 -10.12 -30.41 6.39
CA GLU A 24 -9.25 -30.25 7.55
C GLU A 24 -8.59 -28.87 7.48
N VAL A 25 -9.10 -27.94 8.30
CA VAL A 25 -8.47 -26.63 8.53
C VAL A 25 -7.32 -26.86 9.50
N ILE A 26 -6.09 -26.82 8.97
CA ILE A 26 -4.89 -26.74 9.81
C ILE A 26 -4.87 -25.34 10.45
N PRO A 27 -4.85 -25.20 11.79
CA PRO A 27 -4.78 -23.88 12.41
C PRO A 27 -3.37 -23.29 12.18
N GLY A 28 -3.33 -22.21 11.39
CA GLY A 28 -2.13 -21.44 11.06
C GLY A 28 -1.60 -20.66 12.25
N GLY A 29 -0.27 -20.51 12.28
CA GLY A 29 0.51 -19.83 13.31
C GLY A 29 0.37 -18.30 13.35
N PRO A 30 1.27 -17.58 14.04
CA PRO A 30 1.09 -16.17 14.45
C PRO A 30 1.03 -15.13 13.32
N ASP A 31 1.17 -15.53 12.05
CA ASP A 31 1.31 -14.61 10.91
C ASP A 31 -0.01 -14.26 10.19
N GLU A 32 -1.15 -14.83 10.60
CA GLU A 32 -2.45 -14.59 9.94
C GLU A 32 -3.11 -13.23 10.22
N GLN A 33 -2.51 -12.34 11.02
CA GLN A 33 -3.21 -11.16 11.56
C GLN A 33 -3.06 -9.83 10.80
N LYS A 34 -2.35 -9.76 9.68
CA LYS A 34 -2.15 -8.50 8.92
C LYS A 34 -2.74 -8.46 7.51
N GLY A 35 -3.69 -9.34 7.17
CA GLY A 35 -4.44 -9.24 5.92
C GLY A 35 -5.49 -8.11 5.95
N ILE A 36 -5.73 -7.45 4.81
CA ILE A 36 -6.97 -6.68 4.57
C ILE A 36 -8.08 -7.72 4.39
N SER A 37 -9.19 -7.60 5.11
CA SER A 37 -10.30 -8.56 4.98
C SER A 37 -10.85 -8.54 3.54
N SER A 38 -11.29 -9.68 3.00
CA SER A 38 -11.84 -9.74 1.64
C SER A 38 -13.08 -8.84 1.47
N SER A 39 -13.81 -8.53 2.55
CA SER A 39 -14.90 -7.56 2.56
C SER A 39 -14.44 -6.12 2.44
N VAL A 40 -13.34 -5.74 3.10
CA VAL A 40 -12.72 -4.41 2.93
C VAL A 40 -12.02 -4.28 1.59
N PHE A 41 -11.33 -5.33 1.17
CA PHE A 41 -10.78 -5.41 -0.18
C PHE A 41 -11.92 -5.20 -1.17
N ASN A 42 -13.00 -5.98 -1.13
CA ASN A 42 -14.12 -5.75 -2.03
C ASN A 42 -14.80 -4.39 -1.88
N LEU A 43 -14.84 -3.76 -0.70
CA LEU A 43 -15.36 -2.38 -0.56
C LEU A 43 -14.45 -1.38 -1.29
N LEU A 44 -13.15 -1.44 -1.06
CA LEU A 44 -12.14 -0.56 -1.66
C LEU A 44 -11.88 -0.87 -3.15
N PHE A 45 -12.06 -2.12 -3.56
CA PHE A 45 -11.72 -2.66 -4.89
C PHE A 45 -12.93 -2.74 -5.81
N LYS A 46 -14.16 -2.89 -5.29
CA LYS A 46 -15.39 -2.69 -6.08
C LYS A 46 -15.57 -1.20 -6.40
N ASP A 47 -14.99 -0.35 -5.55
CA ASP A 47 -14.62 1.02 -5.85
C ASP A 47 -13.28 1.13 -6.58
N LEU A 48 -12.97 0.25 -7.55
CA LEU A 48 -11.78 0.41 -8.41
C LEU A 48 -11.77 1.79 -9.10
N VAL A 49 -12.95 2.35 -9.36
CA VAL A 49 -13.19 3.71 -9.85
C VAL A 49 -12.94 4.78 -8.77
N GLU A 50 -13.07 4.48 -7.48
CA GLU A 50 -12.66 5.39 -6.40
C GLU A 50 -11.23 5.15 -5.89
N SER A 51 -10.60 4.03 -6.22
CA SER A 51 -9.16 3.86 -5.98
C SER A 51 -8.36 4.92 -6.75
N GLU A 52 -8.84 5.33 -7.93
CA GLU A 52 -8.34 6.51 -8.64
C GLU A 52 -8.64 7.81 -7.87
N LYS A 53 -9.81 7.96 -7.26
CA LYS A 53 -10.13 9.14 -6.44
C LYS A 53 -9.24 9.25 -5.19
N ILE A 54 -8.99 8.14 -4.49
CA ILE A 54 -8.09 8.11 -3.34
C ILE A 54 -6.67 8.46 -3.80
N LYS A 55 -6.21 7.89 -4.92
CA LYS A 55 -4.90 8.23 -5.49
C LYS A 55 -4.80 9.69 -5.88
N LEU A 56 -5.77 10.23 -6.61
CA LEU A 56 -5.82 11.64 -7.00
C LEU A 56 -5.85 12.56 -5.77
N TYR A 57 -6.65 12.22 -4.77
CA TYR A 57 -6.68 12.95 -3.50
C TYR A 57 -5.32 12.92 -2.79
N MET A 58 -4.66 11.76 -2.78
CA MET A 58 -3.34 11.62 -2.19
C MET A 58 -2.28 12.38 -2.98
N ASP A 59 -2.31 12.34 -4.31
CA ASP A 59 -1.41 13.14 -5.16
C ASP A 59 -1.60 14.64 -4.90
N GLU A 60 -2.83 15.13 -4.83
CA GLU A 60 -3.13 16.53 -4.48
C GLU A 60 -2.63 16.89 -3.07
N LEU A 61 -2.88 16.04 -2.08
CA LEU A 61 -2.43 16.25 -0.71
C LEU A 61 -0.90 16.28 -0.62
N GLN A 62 -0.23 15.33 -1.27
CA GLN A 62 1.23 15.30 -1.31
C GLN A 62 1.78 16.47 -2.12
N HIS A 63 1.12 16.91 -3.19
CA HIS A 63 1.52 18.11 -3.91
C HIS A 63 1.53 19.34 -2.97
N SER A 64 0.47 19.55 -2.18
CA SER A 64 0.45 20.62 -1.18
C SER A 64 1.57 20.49 -0.15
N VAL A 65 1.88 19.26 0.32
CA VAL A 65 2.98 19.04 1.28
C VAL A 65 4.32 19.55 0.72
N TYR A 66 4.63 19.25 -0.54
CA TYR A 66 5.90 19.60 -1.16
C TYR A 66 5.93 21.01 -1.76
N ALA A 67 4.80 21.57 -2.18
CA ALA A 67 4.73 22.87 -2.85
C ALA A 67 4.35 24.03 -1.93
N GLU A 68 3.48 23.80 -0.94
CA GLU A 68 2.86 24.84 -0.13
C GLU A 68 3.29 24.78 1.33
N GLY A 69 3.79 23.64 1.80
CA GLY A 69 4.15 23.41 3.19
C GLY A 69 2.90 23.28 4.07
N VAL A 70 2.38 22.05 4.18
CA VAL A 70 1.17 21.76 4.96
C VAL A 70 1.51 21.46 6.41
N THR A 71 0.74 22.02 7.35
CA THR A 71 0.93 21.72 8.78
C THR A 71 0.41 20.32 9.15
N GLN A 72 0.92 19.74 10.24
CA GLN A 72 0.43 18.46 10.78
C GLN A 72 -1.10 18.45 10.97
N ALA A 73 -1.66 19.56 11.46
CA ALA A 73 -3.09 19.68 11.76
C ALA A 73 -3.94 19.64 10.49
N GLU A 74 -3.56 20.41 9.46
CA GLU A 74 -4.26 20.44 8.17
C GLU A 74 -4.19 19.09 7.47
N PHE A 75 -3.00 18.47 7.45
CA PHE A 75 -2.81 17.14 6.92
C PHE A 75 -3.70 16.11 7.62
N SER A 76 -3.68 16.12 8.96
CA SER A 76 -4.48 15.20 9.77
C SER A 76 -5.97 15.38 9.54
N ALA A 77 -6.44 16.63 9.40
CA ALA A 77 -7.84 16.94 9.12
C ALA A 77 -8.27 16.38 7.76
N ARG A 78 -7.47 16.62 6.71
CA ARG A 78 -7.71 16.13 5.35
C ARG A 78 -7.75 14.60 5.29
N MET A 79 -6.78 13.94 5.89
CA MET A 79 -6.73 12.47 5.97
C MET A 79 -7.91 11.88 6.73
N SER A 80 -8.33 12.52 7.83
CA SER A 80 -9.48 12.10 8.63
C SER A 80 -10.78 12.26 7.85
N GLU A 81 -10.97 13.39 7.16
CA GLU A 81 -12.15 13.64 6.32
C GLU A 81 -12.31 12.60 5.21
N LEU A 82 -11.20 12.22 4.55
CA LEU A 82 -11.22 11.15 3.57
C LEU A 82 -11.61 9.82 4.21
N THR A 83 -11.00 9.49 5.36
CA THR A 83 -11.19 8.20 6.04
C THR A 83 -12.61 8.02 6.56
N ASP A 84 -13.22 9.08 7.09
CA ASP A 84 -14.58 9.08 7.60
C ASP A 84 -15.62 8.69 6.53
N ARG A 85 -15.35 8.98 5.24
CA ARG A 85 -16.23 8.58 4.13
C ARG A 85 -16.34 7.06 3.97
N TYR A 86 -15.33 6.32 4.40
CA TYR A 86 -15.26 4.87 4.27
C TYR A 86 -15.63 4.13 5.57
N ILE A 87 -15.58 4.81 6.73
CA ILE A 87 -15.98 4.22 8.00
C ILE A 87 -17.49 4.35 8.21
N VAL A 88 -18.22 3.28 7.89
CA VAL A 88 -19.69 3.24 8.09
C VAL A 88 -20.09 2.65 9.45
N LYS A 89 -21.30 3.02 9.91
CA LYS A 89 -21.89 2.47 11.14
C LYS A 89 -22.08 0.96 11.01
N GLY A 90 -21.76 0.22 12.08
CA GLY A 90 -21.85 -1.24 12.12
C GLY A 90 -20.64 -1.99 11.56
N MET A 91 -19.65 -1.27 11.01
CA MET A 91 -18.39 -1.87 10.58
C MET A 91 -17.59 -2.44 11.76
N SER A 92 -16.98 -3.61 11.54
CA SER A 92 -16.14 -4.26 12.55
C SER A 92 -14.88 -3.43 12.85
N ARG A 93 -14.33 -3.57 14.06
CA ARG A 93 -13.07 -2.89 14.43
C ARG A 93 -11.90 -3.26 13.50
N LYS A 94 -11.87 -4.51 13.04
CA LYS A 94 -10.84 -4.99 12.10
C LYS A 94 -10.96 -4.30 10.75
N ASP A 95 -12.18 -4.16 10.23
CA ASP A 95 -12.39 -3.53 8.93
C ASP A 95 -12.07 -2.03 8.97
N LYS A 96 -12.45 -1.33 10.05
CA LYS A 96 -12.04 0.07 10.27
C LYS A 96 -10.52 0.22 10.29
N ALA A 97 -9.83 -0.69 10.99
CA ALA A 97 -8.37 -0.66 11.03
C ALA A 97 -7.75 -0.94 9.66
N SER A 98 -8.34 -1.83 8.86
CA SER A 98 -7.88 -2.08 7.48
C SER A 98 -8.03 -0.85 6.58
N ILE A 99 -9.11 -0.07 6.71
CA ILE A 99 -9.31 1.18 5.96
C ILE A 99 -8.22 2.20 6.31
N ILE A 100 -7.98 2.42 7.60
CA ILE A 100 -6.93 3.34 8.06
C ILE A 100 -5.56 2.92 7.51
N ARG A 101 -5.26 1.61 7.59
CA ARG A 101 -4.01 1.05 7.06
C ARG A 101 -3.88 1.27 5.55
N TYR A 102 -4.95 1.04 4.79
CA TYR A 102 -4.96 1.25 3.34
C TYR A 102 -4.71 2.71 2.97
N ILE A 103 -5.46 3.64 3.59
CA ILE A 103 -5.31 5.08 3.35
C ILE A 103 -3.91 5.56 3.74
N SER A 104 -3.38 5.10 4.88
CA SER A 104 -2.00 5.37 5.30
C SER A 104 -0.99 4.89 4.26
N ALA A 105 -1.17 3.68 3.72
CA ALA A 105 -0.28 3.11 2.72
C ALA A 105 -0.32 3.93 1.41
N CYS A 106 -1.51 4.33 0.95
CA CYS A 106 -1.65 5.19 -0.23
C CYS A 106 -0.91 6.52 -0.04
N ALA A 107 -1.08 7.18 1.11
CA ALA A 107 -0.39 8.44 1.39
C ALA A 107 1.14 8.29 1.35
N LYS A 108 1.68 7.21 1.96
CA LYS A 108 3.13 6.94 1.94
C LYS A 108 3.65 6.64 0.54
N ILE A 109 2.91 5.84 -0.24
CA ILE A 109 3.28 5.51 -1.63
C ILE A 109 3.30 6.78 -2.48
N GLU A 110 2.25 7.59 -2.44
CA GLU A 110 2.21 8.83 -3.22
C GLU A 110 3.29 9.82 -2.77
N SER A 111 3.59 9.90 -1.47
CA SER A 111 4.68 10.74 -0.98
C SER A 111 6.03 10.29 -1.54
N HIS A 112 6.27 8.98 -1.58
CA HIS A 112 7.48 8.40 -2.14
C HIS A 112 7.58 8.65 -3.66
N VAL A 113 6.48 8.48 -4.40
CA VAL A 113 6.42 8.80 -5.84
C VAL A 113 6.72 10.27 -6.07
N LYS A 114 6.07 11.16 -5.31
CA LYS A 114 6.25 12.61 -5.44
C LYS A 114 7.68 13.03 -5.17
N ALA A 115 8.27 12.52 -4.09
CA ALA A 115 9.64 12.83 -3.75
C ALA A 115 10.62 12.37 -4.84
N ASN A 116 10.43 11.17 -5.40
CA ASN A 116 11.25 10.70 -6.51
C ASN A 116 11.11 11.57 -7.77
N LEU A 117 9.89 12.01 -8.08
CA LEU A 117 9.66 12.93 -9.21
C LEU A 117 10.36 14.27 -8.99
N CYS A 118 10.31 14.82 -7.78
CA CYS A 118 11.06 16.04 -7.42
C CYS A 118 12.57 15.84 -7.55
N ALA A 119 13.11 14.72 -7.07
CA ALA A 119 14.54 14.41 -7.18
C ALA A 119 15.00 14.28 -8.64
N ILE A 120 14.20 13.62 -9.50
CA ILE A 120 14.48 13.52 -10.94
C ILE A 120 14.47 14.90 -11.60
N GLN A 121 13.50 15.75 -11.25
CA GLN A 121 13.41 17.12 -11.78
C GLN A 121 14.62 17.97 -11.38
N GLN A 122 15.04 17.92 -10.12
CA GLN A 122 16.23 18.62 -9.61
C GLN A 122 17.52 18.15 -10.29
N THR A 123 17.65 16.83 -10.48
CA THR A 123 18.78 16.26 -11.22
C THR A 123 18.81 16.74 -12.67
N ALA A 124 17.64 16.84 -13.31
CA ALA A 124 17.52 17.30 -14.69
C ALA A 124 17.76 18.82 -14.86
N SER A 125 17.43 19.64 -13.85
CA SER A 125 17.72 21.08 -13.83
C SER A 125 19.18 21.40 -13.48
N GLY A 126 19.94 20.42 -12.97
CA GLY A 126 21.31 20.60 -12.53
C GLY A 126 21.43 21.25 -11.16
N ASP A 127 20.35 21.25 -10.37
CA ASP A 127 20.33 21.77 -9.01
C ASP A 127 21.12 20.85 -8.05
N THR A 128 21.68 21.47 -7.01
CA THR A 128 22.79 20.91 -6.21
C THR A 128 22.35 20.13 -4.96
N VAL A 129 23.32 19.44 -4.33
CA VAL A 129 23.25 18.59 -3.11
C VAL A 129 22.43 19.16 -1.94
N THR A 130 22.28 20.48 -1.80
CA THR A 130 21.48 21.08 -0.72
C THR A 130 19.97 20.89 -0.89
N GLU A 131 19.46 20.89 -2.13
CA GLU A 131 18.03 20.69 -2.39
C GLU A 131 17.62 19.22 -2.21
N ASP A 132 18.55 18.28 -2.45
CA ASP A 132 18.37 16.86 -2.12
C ASP A 132 18.16 16.65 -0.61
N HIS A 133 18.86 17.42 0.25
CA HIS A 133 18.71 17.28 1.70
C HIS A 133 17.36 17.79 2.20
N GLU A 134 16.87 18.92 1.67
CA GLU A 134 15.54 19.46 2.01
C GLU A 134 14.43 18.52 1.54
N LEU A 135 14.60 17.90 0.37
CA LEU A 135 13.67 16.91 -0.17
C LEU A 135 13.60 15.66 0.72
N VAL A 136 14.75 15.12 1.12
CA VAL A 136 14.84 13.96 2.03
C VAL A 136 14.21 14.29 3.39
N CYS A 137 14.47 15.47 3.94
CA CYS A 137 13.82 15.93 5.17
C CYS A 137 12.30 16.02 5.03
N THR A 138 11.82 16.58 3.92
CA THR A 138 10.37 16.70 3.63
C THR A 138 9.73 15.32 3.48
N TYR A 139 10.42 14.38 2.82
CA TYR A 139 9.96 13.01 2.69
C TYR A 139 9.85 12.28 4.04
N HIS A 140 10.84 12.44 4.92
CA HIS A 140 10.75 11.85 6.26
C HIS A 140 9.65 12.51 7.09
N ALA A 141 9.55 13.84 7.04
CA ALA A 141 8.50 14.57 7.72
C ALA A 141 7.11 14.13 7.25
N SER A 142 6.88 13.92 5.95
CA SER A 142 5.58 13.46 5.44
C SER A 142 5.22 12.06 5.95
N GLN A 143 6.19 11.15 6.09
CA GLN A 143 5.95 9.84 6.68
C GLN A 143 5.60 9.92 8.16
N ASP A 144 6.29 10.78 8.91
CA ASP A 144 5.96 11.08 10.31
C ASP A 144 4.55 11.64 10.43
N MET A 145 4.14 12.53 9.52
CA MET A 145 2.78 13.09 9.51
C MET A 145 1.72 12.00 9.31
N VAL A 146 1.95 11.05 8.39
CA VAL A 146 1.05 9.89 8.17
C VAL A 146 1.00 8.99 9.40
N ASN A 147 2.15 8.69 10.00
CA ASN A 147 2.24 7.83 11.18
C ASN A 147 1.51 8.43 12.37
N GLU A 148 1.73 9.71 12.62
CA GLU A 148 1.08 10.43 13.71
C GLU A 148 -0.42 10.54 13.48
N TRP A 149 -0.85 10.85 12.26
CA TRP A 149 -2.27 10.83 11.92
C TRP A 149 -2.89 9.45 12.19
N GLY A 150 -2.29 8.37 11.68
CA GLY A 150 -2.81 7.01 11.85
C GLY A 150 -2.90 6.59 13.32
N ARG A 151 -1.95 7.05 14.16
CA ARG A 151 -1.95 6.83 15.60
C ARG A 151 -3.09 7.58 16.30
N VAL A 152 -3.23 8.88 16.04
CA VAL A 152 -4.26 9.74 16.66
C VAL A 152 -5.66 9.33 16.23
N TYR A 153 -5.84 9.01 14.96
CA TYR A 153 -7.12 8.54 14.43
C TYR A 153 -7.49 7.18 15.04
N ALA A 154 -6.55 6.24 15.16
CA ALA A 154 -6.79 4.97 15.86
C ALA A 154 -7.21 5.18 17.34
N ASP A 155 -6.54 6.08 18.06
CA ASP A 155 -6.87 6.44 19.45
C ASP A 155 -8.32 6.96 19.56
N THR A 156 -8.70 7.87 18.65
CA THR A 156 -10.04 8.50 18.60
C THR A 156 -11.15 7.49 18.34
N HIS A 157 -10.84 6.43 17.58
CA HIS A 157 -11.79 5.36 17.23
C HIS A 157 -11.66 4.10 18.13
N HIS A 158 -10.87 4.18 19.20
CA HIS A 158 -10.60 3.08 20.13
C HIS A 158 -10.12 1.80 19.42
N LEU A 159 -9.21 1.95 18.47
CA LEU A 159 -8.60 0.85 17.71
C LEU A 159 -7.19 0.56 18.22
N PRO A 160 -6.75 -0.71 18.24
CA PRO A 160 -5.36 -1.03 18.54
C PRO A 160 -4.42 -0.44 17.47
N LYS A 161 -3.38 0.27 17.89
CA LYS A 161 -2.44 0.99 17.00
C LYS A 161 -1.70 0.05 16.07
N GLU A 162 -1.37 -1.14 16.57
CA GLU A 162 -0.71 -2.20 15.83
C GLU A 162 -1.56 -2.72 14.66
N TRP A 163 -2.88 -2.50 14.68
CA TRP A 163 -3.76 -2.88 13.56
C TRP A 163 -3.82 -1.81 12.49
N THR A 164 -3.54 -0.55 12.81
CA THR A 164 -3.57 0.57 11.85
C THR A 164 -2.20 0.93 11.31
N ALA A 165 -1.13 0.53 12.00
CA ALA A 165 0.25 0.82 11.62
C ALA A 165 0.60 0.32 10.21
N THR A 166 1.27 1.20 9.45
CA THR A 166 1.93 0.88 8.19
C THR A 166 3.44 1.08 8.32
N PRO A 167 4.26 0.23 7.70
CA PRO A 167 5.71 0.44 7.69
C PRO A 167 6.05 1.74 6.97
N ASP A 168 7.18 2.33 7.32
CA ASP A 168 7.77 3.39 6.51
C ASP A 168 8.38 2.81 5.24
N LEU A 169 8.30 3.58 4.16
CA LEU A 169 9.00 3.28 2.94
C LEU A 169 10.43 3.80 3.07
N ALA A 170 11.40 2.96 2.74
CA ALA A 170 12.80 3.39 2.74
C ALA A 170 13.01 4.43 1.64
N TRP A 171 13.79 5.48 1.93
CA TRP A 171 14.29 6.36 0.89
C TRP A 171 15.22 5.57 -0.03
N GLY A 172 14.97 5.65 -1.33
CA GLY A 172 15.80 5.04 -2.35
C GLY A 172 15.63 5.80 -3.64
N LEU A 173 16.66 6.55 -4.03
CA LEU A 173 16.70 7.15 -5.36
C LEU A 173 16.65 6.02 -6.38
N TRP A 174 15.74 6.12 -7.35
CA TRP A 174 15.82 5.34 -8.58
C TRP A 174 17.06 5.81 -9.36
N HIS A 175 18.23 5.33 -8.95
CA HIS A 175 19.41 5.46 -9.77
C HIS A 175 19.21 4.53 -10.97
N GLU A 176 19.19 5.10 -12.19
CA GLU A 176 19.37 4.30 -13.39
C GLU A 176 20.58 3.38 -13.18
N PRO A 177 20.49 2.09 -13.56
CA PRO A 177 21.66 1.24 -13.56
C PRO A 177 22.71 1.91 -14.44
N LYS A 178 23.87 2.21 -13.86
CA LYS A 178 25.04 2.68 -14.62
C LYS A 178 25.25 1.66 -15.73
N SER A 179 25.10 2.10 -16.97
CA SER A 179 25.49 1.32 -18.13
C SER A 179 27.00 1.16 -18.04
N GLU A 180 27.45 -0.07 -17.73
CA GLU A 180 28.85 -0.47 -17.84
C GLU A 180 29.28 -0.56 -19.31
#